data_AF-A0A4R9A445-F1
#
_entry.id   AF-A0A4R9A445-F1
#
_cell.length_a   1.000
_cell.length_b   1.000
_cell.length_c   1.000
_cell.angle_alpha   90.00
_cell.angle_beta   90.00
_cell.angle_gamma   90.00
#
_symmetry.space_group_name_H-M   'P 1'
#
loop_
_entity.id
_entity.type
_entity.pdbx_description
1 polymer ?
#
loop_
_entity_poly.entity_id
_entity_poly.type
_entity_poly.pdbx_seq_one_letter_code
_entity_poly.pdbx_strand_id
1 'polypeptide(L)' 'MNQNSARHAESPSCPVCGHPMSEHTIDHSTRNTILNCPVPQRDGWDRDAYQPVNEFGMVIHHE' A
#
# COMPACT_ATOMS: atom_id res chain seq x y z
N MET A 1 -9.75 -40.03 -3.97
CA MET A 1 -9.06 -39.50 -2.78
C MET A 1 -8.77 -38.02 -3.02
N ASN A 2 -9.33 -37.15 -2.16
CA ASN A 2 -9.31 -35.69 -2.27
C ASN A 2 -7.99 -35.15 -1.75
N GLN A 3 -7.20 -34.46 -2.58
CA GLN A 3 -6.00 -33.75 -2.16
C GLN A 3 -6.24 -32.25 -2.30
N ASN A 4 -7.01 -31.67 -1.37
CA ASN A 4 -6.98 -30.24 -1.14
C ASN A 4 -5.62 -29.92 -0.51
N SER A 5 -4.61 -29.72 -1.36
CA SER A 5 -3.33 -29.15 -0.96
C SER A 5 -3.61 -27.85 -0.22
N ALA A 6 -3.23 -27.83 1.07
CA ALA A 6 -3.16 -26.62 1.86
C ALA A 6 -2.51 -25.53 0.99
N ARG A 7 -3.28 -24.49 0.67
CA ARG A 7 -2.75 -23.31 0.01
C ARG A 7 -1.56 -22.89 0.85
N HIS A 8 -0.39 -22.85 0.24
CA HIS A 8 0.82 -22.28 0.82
C HIS A 8 0.39 -20.93 1.40
N ALA A 9 0.26 -20.84 2.73
CA ALA A 9 -0.20 -19.64 3.40
C ALA A 9 0.97 -18.66 3.45
N GLU A 10 1.49 -18.30 2.27
CA GLU A 10 2.31 -17.12 2.14
C GLU A 10 1.41 -15.95 2.52
N SER A 11 1.73 -15.34 3.66
CA SER A 11 1.12 -14.09 4.03
C SER A 11 1.39 -13.10 2.88
N PRO A 12 0.35 -12.48 2.31
CA PRO A 12 0.55 -11.55 1.22
C PRO A 12 1.51 -10.45 1.68
N SER A 13 2.45 -10.08 0.81
CA SER A 13 3.31 -8.93 1.04
C SER A 13 2.53 -7.64 0.81
N CYS A 14 2.86 -6.61 1.58
CA CYS A 14 2.31 -5.30 1.39
C CYS A 14 2.80 -4.72 0.05
N PRO A 15 1.92 -4.28 -0.86
CA PRO A 15 2.34 -3.76 -2.16
C PRO A 15 3.05 -2.40 -2.06
N VAL A 16 2.96 -1.75 -0.89
CA VAL A 16 3.56 -0.44 -0.62
C VAL A 16 4.99 -0.61 -0.10
N CYS A 17 5.17 -1.39 0.97
CA CYS A 17 6.46 -1.50 1.65
C CYS A 17 7.18 -2.86 1.46
N GLY A 18 6.52 -3.86 0.90
CA GLY A 18 7.07 -5.20 0.67
C GLY A 18 7.08 -6.12 1.90
N HIS A 19 6.83 -5.60 3.10
CA HIS A 19 6.78 -6.39 4.34
C HIS A 19 5.54 -7.29 4.41
N PRO A 20 5.58 -8.40 5.18
CA PRO A 20 4.41 -9.26 5.40
C PRO A 20 3.21 -8.47 5.94
N MET A 21 2.00 -8.77 5.45
CA MET A 21 0.78 -8.11 5.92
C MET A 21 0.50 -8.36 7.42
N SER A 22 1.08 -9.40 8.00
CA SER A 22 1.00 -9.67 9.44
C SER A 22 1.67 -8.62 10.33
N GLU A 23 2.60 -7.83 9.79
CA GLU A 23 3.28 -6.74 10.52
C GLU A 23 2.45 -5.44 10.53
N HIS A 24 1.33 -5.40 9.80
CA HIS A 24 0.49 -4.20 9.69
C HIS A 24 -0.62 -4.21 10.73
N THR A 25 -1.08 -3.00 11.10
CA THR A 25 -2.21 -2.84 12.02
C THR A 25 -3.44 -2.36 11.26
N ILE A 26 -4.55 -3.10 11.36
CA ILE A 26 -5.83 -2.70 10.78
C ILE A 26 -6.69 -2.05 11.87
N ASP A 27 -6.93 -0.75 11.74
CA ASP A 27 -7.80 0.03 12.62
C ASP A 27 -9.26 0.04 12.09
N HIS A 28 -10.19 -0.34 12.96
CA HIS A 28 -11.63 -0.36 12.71
C HIS A 28 -12.40 0.58 13.66
N SER A 29 -11.70 1.54 14.30
CA SER A 29 -12.26 2.48 15.27
C SER A 29 -13.27 3.46 14.66
N THR A 30 -13.21 3.68 13.35
CA THR A 30 -14.15 4.51 12.59
C THR A 30 -14.90 3.66 11.57
N ARG A 31 -15.89 4.25 10.87
CA ARG A 31 -16.56 3.56 9.74
C ARG A 31 -15.60 3.21 8.60
N ASN A 32 -14.46 3.90 8.51
CA ASN A 32 -13.44 3.62 7.53
C ASN A 32 -12.40 2.69 8.16
N THR A 33 -12.21 1.53 7.56
CA THR A 33 -11.10 0.65 7.92
C THR A 33 -9.79 1.27 7.44
N ILE A 34 -8.85 1.49 8.35
CA ILE A 34 -7.53 2.07 8.05
C ILE A 34 -6.47 0.97 8.19
N LEU A 35 -5.68 0.77 7.14
CA LEU A 35 -4.53 -0.13 7.16
C LEU A 35 -3.26 0.68 7.43
N ASN A 36 -2.60 0.44 8.56
CA ASN A 36 -1.40 1.15 8.96
C ASN A 36 -0.15 0.33 8.60
N CYS A 37 0.68 0.92 7.73
CA CYS A 37 2.00 0.37 7.36
C CYS A 37 3.02 0.65 8.48
N PRO A 38 3.79 -0.37 8.94
CA PRO A 38 4.75 -0.20 10.04
C PRO A 38 6.03 0.54 9.59
N VAL A 39 6.30 0.59 8.29
CA VAL A 39 7.45 1.29 7.74
C VAL A 39 7.14 2.79 7.69
N PRO A 40 7.98 3.65 8.30
CA PRO A 40 7.84 5.10 8.17
C PRO A 40 7.78 5.47 6.69
N GLN A 41 6.82 6.32 6.33
CA GLN A 41 6.70 6.81 4.96
C GLN A 41 8.04 7.44 4.58
N ARG A 42 8.71 6.87 3.56
CA ARG A 42 9.99 7.42 3.09
C ARG A 42 9.73 8.79 2.49
N ASP A 43 10.57 9.75 2.81
CA ASP A 43 10.59 11.06 2.18
C ASP A 43 10.73 10.84 0.66
N GLY A 44 9.65 11.08 -0.10
CA GLY A 44 9.64 10.92 -1.55
C GLY A 44 8.58 10.03 -2.17
N TRP A 45 7.66 9.42 -1.38
CA TRP A 45 6.38 8.94 -1.92
C TRP A 45 5.53 10.08 -2.52
N ASP A 46 5.88 11.30 -2.15
CA ASP A 46 5.21 12.56 -2.45
C ASP A 46 6.18 13.54 -3.16
N ARG A 47 7.07 13.03 -4.03
CA ARG A 47 7.88 13.96 -4.86
C ARG A 47 7.00 14.76 -5.81
N ASP A 48 5.86 14.17 -6.18
CA ASP A 48 4.97 14.66 -7.22
C ASP A 48 3.55 14.96 -6.75
N ALA A 49 3.14 14.59 -5.52
CA ALA A 49 1.74 14.78 -5.13
C ALA A 49 1.37 16.25 -4.85
N TYR A 50 2.37 17.14 -4.76
CA TYR A 50 2.17 18.59 -4.77
C TYR A 50 2.54 19.27 -6.10
N GLN A 51 3.01 18.53 -7.10
CA GLN A 51 3.27 19.11 -8.41
C GLN A 51 1.93 19.39 -9.11
N PRO A 52 1.80 20.52 -9.85
CA PRO A 52 0.65 20.73 -10.71
C PRO A 52 0.49 19.56 -11.68
N VAL A 53 -0.70 18.94 -11.69
CA VAL A 53 -1.03 17.85 -12.61
C VAL A 53 -2.04 18.32 -13.65
N ASN A 54 -2.03 17.70 -14.83
CA ASN A 54 -3.03 17.91 -15.87
C ASN A 54 -4.33 17.12 -15.57
N GLU A 55 -5.32 17.20 -16.46
CA GLU A 55 -6.61 16.52 -16.36
C GLU A 55 -6.53 14.99 -16.32
N PHE A 56 -5.37 14.42 -16.68
CA PHE A 56 -5.09 12.98 -16.64
C PHE A 56 -4.27 12.57 -15.40
N GLY A 57 -3.95 13.50 -14.50
CA GLY A 57 -3.19 13.23 -13.28
C GLY A 57 -1.69 13.05 -13.50
N MET A 58 -1.14 13.51 -14.64
CA MET A 58 0.30 13.50 -14.91
C MET A 58 0.92 14.84 -14.52
N VAL A 59 2.15 14.82 -13.98
CA VAL A 59 2.90 16.04 -13.61
C VAL A 59 3.14 16.92 -14.83
N ILE A 60 2.84 18.22 -14.69
CA ILE A 60 3.12 19.23 -15.69
C ILE A 60 4.58 19.67 -15.55
N HIS A 61 5.43 19.30 -16.52
CA HIS A 61 6.77 19.85 -16.64
C HIS A 61 6.71 21.13 -17.49
N HIS A 62 6.94 22.29 -16.87
CA HIS A 62 7.18 23.53 -17.62
C HIS A 62 8.64 23.52 -18.11
N GLU A 63 8.82 23.47 -19.43
CA GLU A 63 10.11 23.65 -20.12
C GLU A 63 10.45 25.13 -20.35
#